data_AF-A0A0M1IUL1-F1
#
_entry.id   AF-A0A0M1IUL1-F1
#
_cell.length_a   1.000
_cell.length_b   1.000
_cell.length_c   1.000
_cell.angle_alpha   90.00
_cell.angle_beta   90.00
_cell.angle_gamma   90.00
#
_symmetry.space_group_name_H-M   'P 1'
#
loop_
_entity.id
_entity.type
_entity.pdbx_description
1 polymer ?
#
loop_
_entity_poly.entity_id
_entity_poly.type
_entity_poly.pdbx_seq_one_letter_code
_entity_poly.pdbx_strand_id
1 'polypeptide(L)' 'MRIGEKNIREIIITTKENEVIAVISDSEIIENRDYKVNIKSASQK' A
#
# COMPACT_ATOMS: atom_id res chain seq x y z
N MET A 1 -3.97 -7.89 -6.17
CA MET A 1 -2.78 -7.27 -6.84
C MET A 1 -1.58 -8.24 -6.90
N ARG A 2 -0.59 -8.00 -7.78
CA ARG A 2 0.65 -8.80 -7.86
C ARG A 2 1.86 -7.99 -7.41
N ILE A 3 2.58 -8.49 -6.41
CA ILE A 3 3.87 -7.93 -5.97
C ILE A 3 4.93 -9.01 -6.08
N GLY A 4 5.91 -8.79 -6.96
CA GLY A 4 6.87 -9.81 -7.35
C GLY A 4 6.15 -11.05 -7.89
N GLU A 5 6.43 -12.20 -7.27
CA GLU A 5 5.83 -13.49 -7.62
C GLU A 5 4.56 -13.82 -6.81
N LYS A 6 4.17 -12.96 -5.86
CA LYS A 6 3.06 -13.23 -4.96
C LYS A 6 1.79 -12.54 -5.45
N ASN A 7 0.70 -13.30 -5.46
CA ASN A 7 -0.64 -12.74 -5.47
C ASN A 7 -1.03 -12.39 -4.05
N ILE A 8 -1.31 -11.11 -3.83
CA ILE A 8 -1.73 -10.57 -2.54
C ILE A 8 -3.02 -9.78 -2.74
N ARG A 9 -3.90 -9.85 -1.75
CA ARG A 9 -5.17 -9.10 -1.77
C ARG A 9 -4.94 -7.65 -1.34
N GLU A 10 -4.17 -7.48 -0.28
CA GLU A 10 -3.94 -6.18 0.36
C GLU A 10 -2.53 -6.09 0.95
N ILE A 11 -2.09 -4.86 1.13
CA ILE A 11 -0.89 -4.49 1.88
C ILE A 11 -1.35 -3.55 2.99
N ILE A 12 -1.05 -3.92 4.22
CA ILE A 12 -1.36 -3.10 5.40
C ILE A 12 -0.04 -2.56 5.93
N ILE A 13 0.06 -1.24 6.03
CA ILE A 13 1.24 -0.56 6.58
C ILE A 13 0.88 -0.08 7.97
N THR A 14 1.66 -0.49 8.98
CA THR A 14 1.43 -0.13 10.38
C THR A 14 2.66 0.53 11.01
N THR A 15 2.44 1.27 12.08
CA THR A 15 3.50 1.67 13.02
C THR A 15 4.03 0.46 13.80
N LYS A 16 5.06 0.67 14.63
CA LYS A 16 5.58 -0.38 15.53
C LYS A 16 4.59 -0.73 16.63
N GLU A 17 3.70 0.20 16.95
CA GLU A 17 2.64 0.13 17.95
C GLU A 17 1.35 -0.51 17.38
N ASN A 18 1.39 -1.01 16.15
CA ASN A 18 0.27 -1.62 15.39
C ASN A 18 -0.83 -0.63 14.97
N GLU A 19 -0.56 0.67 14.92
CA GLU A 19 -1.52 1.62 14.34
C GLU A 19 -1.49 1.56 12.81
N VAL A 20 -2.65 1.50 12.17
CA VAL A 20 -2.75 1.44 10.71
C VAL A 20 -2.50 2.82 10.10
N ILE A 21 -1.48 2.89 9.25
CA ILE A 21 -1.09 4.08 8.50
C ILE A 21 -1.81 4.11 7.14
N ALA A 22 -1.82 2.98 6.44
CA ALA A 22 -2.46 2.86 5.14
C ALA A 22 -2.83 1.41 4.81
N VAL A 23 -3.87 1.24 3.98
CA VAL A 23 -4.25 -0.03 3.37
C VAL A 23 -4.26 0.15 1.86
N ILE A 24 -3.54 -0.72 1.15
CA ILE A 24 -3.43 -0.71 -0.31
C ILE A 24 -4.01 -2.01 -0.83
N SER A 25 -5.05 -1.92 -1.65
CA SER A 25 -5.66 -3.05 -2.35
C SER A 25 -5.61 -2.83 -3.85
N ASP A 26 -6.17 -3.76 -4.62
CA ASP A 26 -6.37 -3.57 -6.06
C ASP A 26 -7.53 -2.63 -6.40
N SER A 27 -8.51 -2.47 -5.50
CA SER A 27 -9.65 -1.58 -5.70
C SER A 27 -9.44 -0.16 -5.19
N GLU A 28 -8.68 0.02 -4.11
CA GLU A 28 -8.54 1.31 -3.42
C GLU A 28 -7.27 1.45 -2.58
N ILE A 29 -6.97 2.71 -2.25
CA ILE A 29 -5.94 3.10 -1.29
C ILE A 29 -6.62 3.90 -0.18
N ILE A 30 -6.50 3.42 1.05
CA ILE A 30 -7.04 4.07 2.24
C ILE A 30 -5.86 4.63 3.05
N GLU A 31 -5.89 5.94 3.30
CA GLU A 31 -4.81 6.67 3.99
C GLU A 31 -5.31 7.20 5.34
N ASN A 32 -4.47 7.10 6.37
CA ASN A 32 -4.71 7.83 7.62
C ASN A 32 -4.41 9.33 7.40
N ARG A 33 -5.14 10.22 8.09
CA ARG A 33 -5.23 11.67 7.78
C ARG A 33 -3.88 12.39 7.68
N ASP A 34 -2.89 11.94 8.44
CA ASP A 34 -1.57 12.57 8.54
C ASP A 34 -0.54 11.98 7.55
N TYR A 35 -0.96 11.03 6.71
CA TYR A 35 -0.09 10.30 5.79
C TYR A 35 -0.64 10.31 4.38
N LYS A 36 0.26 10.18 3.41
CA LYS A 36 -0.08 10.07 1.99
C LYS A 36 0.77 9.01 1.32
N VAL A 37 0.11 8.09 0.62
CA VAL A 37 0.73 7.07 -0.20
C VAL A 37 1.04 7.66 -1.57
N ASN A 38 2.30 7.58 -1.99
CA ASN A 38 2.72 8.01 -3.32
C ASN A 38 3.24 6.78 -4.10
N ILE A 39 2.42 6.27 -5.02
CA ILE A 39 2.81 5.16 -5.90
C ILE A 39 3.52 5.73 -7.12
N LYS A 40 4.78 5.36 -7.32
CA LYS A 40 5.53 5.65 -8.55
C LYS A 40 5.66 4.36 -9.34
N SER A 41 5.13 4.32 -10.55
CA SER A 41 5.49 3.27 -11.50
C SER A 41 6.96 3.45 -11.88
N ALA A 42 7.76 2.39 -11.81
CA ALA A 42 9.05 2.40 -12.49
C ALA A 42 8.75 2.58 -13.98
N SER A 43 9.03 3.76 -14.53
CA SER A 43 8.84 4.03 -15.96
C SER A 43 9.55 2.92 -16.74
N GLN A 44 8.78 2.12 -17.48
CA GLN A 44 9.32 1.16 -18.43
C GLN A 44 10.09 1.98 -19.48
N LYS A 45 11.42 1.83 -19.47
CA LYS A 45 12.25 2.20 -20.62
C LYS A 45 12.21 1.07 -21.64
#